data_AF-A0A7Y4YZE0-F1
#
_entry.id   AF-A0A7Y4YZE0-F1
#
_cell.length_a   1.000
_cell.length_b   1.000
_cell.length_c   1.000
_cell.angle_alpha   90.00
_cell.angle_beta   90.00
_cell.angle_gamma   90.00
#
_symmetry.space_group_name_H-M   'P 1'
#
loop_
_entity.id
_entity.type
_entity.pdbx_description
1 polymer ?
#
loop_
_entity_poly.entity_id
_entity_poly.type
_entity_poly.pdbx_seq_one_letter_code
_entity_poly.pdbx_strand_id
1 'polypeptide(L)'
;MEHTSDNRFLSYAATLERPAARRRARNWSSAQSYAHAFAASDRALVVLIENGGIDLDLAGLVDVLINALPMGNLITAGMRRDLTNFLQDKIRELTDTLLESADLALNQFGKARPGHYDSVAVLRDGTASYSELKDTLFTLSKAGKMIDLLILTHGGTDYISVGSGINGQKIRDMKTEFGRPLNLRSVYMMNCVGSSLNQAWIDAGAKAACGAIRNNYLPEPTTHFFWTNWQGGETFEAAAINAYRKTVGLMNTALRSFVSGLPIPGSSLLASKIDFEKLQFVIDSAPVIQGQRSVTIASDSLSFTQSLSSSLATTVVPTGVLDAIAARTLSTEGEIASRATYRYVSPSSITLDPANLSRQQNPAAPVIAGIAIADAIQIGLGAAAIAQAGITSVSGSFSLTYDMAQRLLVNEARQAMPGSQTGKRKYSTRLFWIGELKAGFADADVIIEWEGNDYGEIGSAVIRKDIKKSSDWSKSSCNITIRRVERIPAPGTDPREWPITYTYDGTFDPMGNGLYEFSGEFEINAFGGLHFVRHDLVSHSFSDFMKIGSPEDYVKRGSDIVVATPQIPDEQVKYLKSKLP
;
A
#
# COMPACT_ATOMS: atom_id res chain seq x y z
N MET A 1 -19.50 57.89 -41.44
CA MET A 1 -19.21 57.98 -42.88
C MET A 1 -17.71 57.89 -43.05
N GLU A 2 -17.30 56.97 -43.92
CA GLU A 2 -15.93 56.63 -44.34
C GLU A 2 -15.15 57.87 -44.79
N HIS A 3 -13.82 57.95 -44.70
CA HIS A 3 -12.74 57.21 -45.37
C HIS A 3 -11.43 57.85 -44.80
N THR A 4 -10.20 57.32 -44.76
CA THR A 4 -9.44 56.39 -45.60
C THR A 4 -8.17 56.00 -44.83
N SER A 5 -7.67 54.80 -45.12
CA SER A 5 -6.36 54.24 -44.81
C SER A 5 -5.17 55.06 -45.31
N ASP A 6 -4.05 55.02 -44.58
CA ASP A 6 -2.74 54.88 -45.24
C ASP A 6 -1.68 54.25 -44.32
N ASN A 7 -1.19 53.08 -44.76
CA ASN A 7 -0.01 52.39 -44.25
C ASN A 7 1.22 52.94 -44.97
N ARG A 8 2.27 53.32 -44.24
CA ARG A 8 3.64 53.37 -44.80
C ARG A 8 4.64 52.71 -43.86
N PHE A 9 5.10 51.57 -44.35
CA PHE A 9 6.32 50.87 -43.95
C PHE A 9 7.58 51.73 -44.25
N LEU A 10 8.56 51.62 -43.35
CA LEU A 10 10.01 51.72 -43.55
C LEU A 10 10.64 53.09 -43.89
N SER A 11 11.37 53.64 -42.92
CA SER A 11 12.72 54.17 -43.16
C SER A 11 13.59 54.25 -41.89
N TYR A 12 14.73 53.57 -41.98
CA TYR A 12 16.07 53.93 -41.51
C TYR A 12 16.38 54.23 -40.02
N ALA A 13 16.97 53.20 -39.40
CA ALA A 13 18.30 53.19 -38.79
C ALA A 13 18.81 54.47 -38.10
N ALA A 14 18.89 54.42 -36.77
CA ALA A 14 19.88 55.16 -35.99
C ALA A 14 20.44 54.26 -34.88
N THR A 15 21.73 54.01 -35.00
CA THR A 15 22.67 53.39 -34.07
C THR A 15 22.63 54.06 -32.70
N LEU A 16 22.33 53.28 -31.65
CA LEU A 16 22.70 53.63 -30.27
C LEU A 16 23.18 52.35 -29.56
N GLU A 17 24.50 52.21 -29.51
CA GLU A 17 25.18 51.27 -28.63
C GLU A 17 24.82 51.60 -27.18
N ARG A 18 24.12 50.68 -26.51
CA ARG A 18 23.95 50.71 -25.05
C ARG A 18 25.05 49.88 -24.40
N PRO A 19 25.79 50.42 -23.41
CA PRO A 19 26.80 49.65 -22.69
C PRO A 19 26.12 48.55 -21.87
N ALA A 20 26.69 47.35 -21.93
CA ALA A 20 26.24 46.18 -21.19
C ALA A 20 26.27 46.44 -19.68
N ALA A 21 25.10 46.47 -19.05
CA ALA A 21 24.99 46.51 -17.60
C ALA A 21 25.56 45.21 -17.00
N ARG A 22 26.58 45.33 -16.15
CA ARG A 22 27.14 44.22 -15.37
C ARG A 22 26.05 43.58 -14.52
N ARG A 23 25.58 42.39 -14.94
CA ARG A 23 24.77 41.49 -14.11
C ARG A 23 25.61 41.05 -12.91
N ARG A 24 25.33 41.60 -11.73
CA ARG A 24 25.77 41.02 -10.45
C ARG A 24 25.12 39.65 -10.32
N ALA A 25 25.94 38.60 -10.31
CA ALA A 25 25.51 37.27 -9.91
C ALA A 25 24.98 37.35 -8.47
N ARG A 26 23.66 37.26 -8.30
CA ARG A 26 23.04 36.98 -7.01
C ARG A 26 23.39 35.52 -6.72
N ASN A 27 24.34 35.31 -5.81
CA ASN A 27 24.58 34.00 -5.21
C ASN A 27 23.34 33.63 -4.40
N TRP A 28 22.45 32.85 -5.01
CA TRP A 28 21.41 32.15 -4.27
C TRP A 28 22.11 30.99 -3.56
N SER A 29 22.42 31.17 -2.27
CA SER A 29 22.75 30.07 -1.39
C SER A 29 21.53 29.14 -1.34
N SER A 30 21.62 27.99 -2.00
CA SER A 30 20.66 26.90 -1.85
C SER A 30 20.73 26.44 -0.39
N ALA A 31 19.87 26.99 0.46
CA ALA A 31 19.65 26.45 1.79
C ALA A 31 19.15 25.01 1.62
N GLN A 32 20.04 24.04 1.85
CA GLN A 32 19.68 22.64 1.99
C GLN A 32 18.85 22.54 3.28
N SER A 33 17.54 22.70 3.16
CA SER A 33 16.60 22.37 4.23
C SER A 33 16.63 20.85 4.41
N TYR A 34 17.31 20.38 5.45
CA TYR A 34 17.22 19.00 5.89
C TYR A 34 15.74 18.69 6.19
N ALA A 35 15.24 17.59 5.63
CA ALA A 35 13.89 17.12 5.94
C ALA A 35 13.87 16.68 7.41
N HIS A 36 13.26 17.50 8.26
CA HIS A 36 12.93 17.08 9.61
C HIS A 36 11.77 16.07 9.54
N ALA A 37 11.86 14.98 10.29
CA ALA A 37 10.71 14.11 10.51
C ALA A 37 9.60 14.92 11.18
N PHE A 38 8.42 14.93 10.59
CA PHE A 38 7.26 15.62 11.14
C PHE A 38 6.76 14.80 12.33
N ALA A 39 6.73 15.41 13.51
CA ALA A 39 6.13 14.77 14.66
C ALA A 39 4.59 14.72 14.48
N ALA A 40 3.90 13.93 15.29
CA ALA A 40 2.44 13.98 15.36
C ALA A 40 1.92 15.41 15.60
N SER A 41 2.71 16.24 16.30
CA SER A 41 2.48 17.68 16.53
C SER A 41 2.38 18.50 15.24
N ASP A 42 2.86 18.01 14.11
CA ASP A 42 2.90 18.76 12.85
C ASP A 42 1.81 18.28 11.87
N ARG A 43 0.93 17.36 12.30
CA ARG A 43 -0.09 16.73 11.45
C ARG A 43 -1.48 17.22 11.79
N ALA A 44 -2.31 17.38 10.77
CA ALA A 44 -3.70 17.76 10.87
C ALA A 44 -4.61 16.78 10.13
N LEU A 45 -5.76 16.46 10.72
CA LEU A 45 -6.84 15.76 10.07
C LEU A 45 -7.98 16.74 9.82
N VAL A 46 -8.50 16.77 8.60
CA VAL A 46 -9.73 17.47 8.26
C VAL A 46 -10.74 16.43 7.77
N VAL A 47 -11.93 16.46 8.35
CA VAL A 47 -13.04 15.56 7.97
C VAL A 47 -14.20 16.42 7.50
N LEU A 48 -14.64 16.22 6.25
CA LEU A 48 -15.79 16.89 5.67
C LEU A 48 -16.96 15.90 5.60
N ILE A 49 -18.06 16.20 6.27
CA ILE A 49 -19.24 15.33 6.38
C ILE A 49 -20.49 16.13 6.04
N GLU A 50 -21.34 15.62 5.14
CA GLU A 50 -22.63 16.23 4.79
C GLU A 50 -23.78 15.35 5.31
N ASN A 51 -24.89 15.96 5.73
CA ASN A 51 -26.17 15.31 6.10
C ASN A 51 -26.08 14.18 7.15
N GLY A 52 -25.36 14.40 8.25
CA GLY A 52 -25.28 13.41 9.35
C GLY A 52 -24.43 12.17 9.03
N GLY A 53 -23.74 12.17 7.89
CA GLY A 53 -22.97 11.03 7.40
C GLY A 53 -23.52 10.52 6.08
N ILE A 54 -22.92 9.45 5.57
CA ILE A 54 -23.43 8.80 4.37
C ILE A 54 -24.63 7.96 4.81
N ASP A 55 -25.84 8.52 4.67
CA ASP A 55 -27.06 7.71 4.76
C ASP A 55 -26.90 6.58 3.74
N LEU A 56 -26.76 5.36 4.26
CA LEU A 56 -26.38 4.19 3.47
C LEU A 56 -27.47 3.80 2.45
N ASP A 57 -28.62 4.49 2.45
CA ASP A 57 -29.85 4.11 1.72
C ASP A 57 -29.95 2.60 1.62
N LEU A 58 -29.98 1.95 2.78
CA LEU A 58 -29.89 0.49 2.85
C LEU A 58 -31.07 -0.16 2.13
N ALA A 59 -32.21 0.52 2.04
CA ALA A 59 -33.33 0.11 1.22
C ALA A 59 -32.94 0.10 -0.27
N GLY A 60 -32.36 1.18 -0.79
CA GLY A 60 -31.83 1.24 -2.15
C GLY A 60 -30.75 0.19 -2.41
N LEU A 61 -29.82 -0.03 -1.48
CA LEU A 61 -28.80 -1.08 -1.59
C LEU A 61 -29.42 -2.48 -1.67
N VAL A 62 -30.43 -2.75 -0.83
CA VAL A 62 -31.17 -4.02 -0.85
C VAL A 62 -31.90 -4.22 -2.16
N ASP A 63 -32.52 -3.18 -2.72
CA ASP A 63 -33.18 -3.28 -4.03
C ASP A 63 -32.17 -3.56 -5.15
N VAL A 64 -31.02 -2.88 -5.15
CA VAL A 64 -29.93 -3.16 -6.09
C VAL A 64 -29.45 -4.61 -5.95
N LEU A 65 -29.27 -5.08 -4.71
CA LEU A 65 -28.87 -6.44 -4.41
C LEU A 65 -29.87 -7.47 -4.93
N ILE A 66 -31.15 -7.30 -4.61
CA ILE A 66 -32.21 -8.21 -5.03
C ILE A 66 -32.31 -8.26 -6.55
N ASN A 67 -32.24 -7.10 -7.21
CA ASN A 67 -32.29 -7.01 -8.67
C ASN A 67 -31.06 -7.65 -9.34
N ALA A 68 -29.93 -7.73 -8.64
CA ALA A 68 -28.72 -8.37 -9.14
C ALA A 68 -28.68 -9.90 -8.89
N LEU A 69 -29.55 -10.43 -8.00
CA LEU A 69 -29.65 -11.86 -7.77
C LEU A 69 -30.43 -12.55 -8.91
N PRO A 70 -30.00 -13.73 -9.40
CA PRO A 70 -30.68 -14.45 -10.49
C PRO A 70 -32.10 -14.91 -10.16
N MET A 71 -32.58 -14.71 -8.92
CA MET A 71 -33.93 -15.00 -8.47
C MET A 71 -34.62 -13.78 -7.84
N GLY A 72 -34.21 -12.55 -8.18
CA GLY A 72 -34.77 -11.33 -7.59
C GLY A 72 -36.30 -11.24 -7.64
N ASN A 73 -36.92 -11.85 -8.67
CA ASN A 73 -38.38 -11.90 -8.85
C ASN A 73 -39.11 -12.86 -7.90
N LEU A 74 -38.40 -13.81 -7.28
CA LEU A 74 -38.96 -14.76 -6.30
C LEU A 74 -38.91 -14.21 -4.86
N ILE A 75 -38.21 -13.09 -4.65
CA ILE A 75 -38.11 -12.44 -3.34
C ILE A 75 -39.38 -11.61 -3.11
N THR A 76 -40.26 -12.12 -2.26
CA THR A 76 -41.50 -11.42 -1.86
C THR A 76 -41.17 -10.12 -1.12
N ALA A 77 -42.10 -9.17 -1.07
CA ALA A 77 -41.93 -7.93 -0.29
C ALA A 77 -41.58 -8.18 1.19
N GLY A 78 -42.12 -9.26 1.78
CA GLY A 78 -41.75 -9.69 3.13
C GLY A 78 -40.28 -10.09 3.23
N MET A 79 -39.79 -10.91 2.30
CA MET A 79 -38.37 -11.29 2.23
C MET A 79 -37.45 -10.11 1.94
N ARG A 80 -37.90 -9.10 1.15
CA ARG A 80 -37.14 -7.87 0.93
C ARG A 80 -36.92 -7.15 2.25
N ARG A 81 -37.99 -6.95 3.02
CA ARG A 81 -37.93 -6.34 4.34
C ARG A 81 -37.07 -7.15 5.30
N ASP A 82 -37.18 -8.48 5.29
CA ASP A 82 -36.37 -9.34 6.16
C ASP A 82 -34.88 -9.29 5.77
N LEU A 83 -34.56 -9.20 4.48
CA LEU A 83 -33.19 -8.97 4.00
C LEU A 83 -32.68 -7.58 4.37
N THR A 84 -33.49 -6.53 4.20
CA THR A 84 -33.14 -5.18 4.64
C THR A 84 -32.86 -5.16 6.13
N ASN A 85 -33.73 -5.74 6.94
CA ASN A 85 -33.55 -5.82 8.38
C ASN A 85 -32.32 -6.67 8.73
N PHE A 86 -32.10 -7.81 8.08
CA PHE A 86 -30.93 -8.64 8.34
C PHE A 86 -29.62 -7.95 7.96
N LEU A 87 -29.57 -7.27 6.81
CA LEU A 87 -28.39 -6.51 6.40
C LEU A 87 -28.21 -5.29 7.29
N GLN A 88 -29.29 -4.59 7.66
CA GLN A 88 -29.26 -3.55 8.67
C GLN A 88 -28.73 -4.08 9.98
N ASP A 89 -29.18 -5.24 10.46
CA ASP A 89 -28.77 -5.85 11.71
C ASP A 89 -27.35 -6.40 11.63
N LYS A 90 -26.86 -6.88 10.47
CA LYS A 90 -25.48 -7.35 10.32
C LYS A 90 -24.50 -6.22 10.12
N ILE A 91 -24.88 -5.21 9.34
CA ILE A 91 -24.16 -3.94 9.29
C ILE A 91 -24.17 -3.40 10.71
N ARG A 92 -25.32 -3.25 11.36
CA ARG A 92 -25.46 -2.82 12.75
C ARG A 92 -24.78 -3.74 13.76
N GLU A 93 -24.60 -5.04 13.60
CA GLU A 93 -23.88 -5.88 14.57
C GLU A 93 -22.38 -5.65 14.42
N LEU A 94 -21.92 -5.58 13.17
CA LEU A 94 -20.54 -5.27 12.85
C LEU A 94 -20.21 -3.84 13.26
N THR A 95 -21.10 -2.92 12.92
CA THR A 95 -21.15 -1.52 13.29
C THR A 95 -21.34 -1.41 14.80
N ASP A 96 -22.19 -2.10 15.52
CA ASP A 96 -22.33 -1.98 16.98
C ASP A 96 -21.08 -2.53 17.69
N THR A 97 -20.38 -3.49 17.06
CA THR A 97 -19.03 -3.93 17.48
C THR A 97 -17.93 -2.90 17.10
N LEU A 98 -18.19 -1.96 16.17
CA LEU A 98 -17.24 -0.96 15.64
C LEU A 98 -17.62 0.53 15.89
N LEU A 99 -18.84 0.83 16.35
CA LEU A 99 -19.66 2.01 16.04
C LEU A 99 -20.87 2.01 17.02
N GLU A 100 -20.62 2.20 18.32
CA GLU A 100 -21.61 2.76 19.24
C GLU A 100 -21.92 4.23 18.85
N SER A 101 -22.53 4.42 17.67
CA SER A 101 -23.05 5.62 16.97
C SER A 101 -22.08 6.46 16.12
N ALA A 102 -22.61 7.18 15.12
CA ALA A 102 -21.87 8.14 14.29
C ALA A 102 -21.26 9.31 15.10
N ASP A 103 -21.77 9.60 16.31
CA ASP A 103 -21.10 10.43 17.31
C ASP A 103 -19.78 9.79 17.78
N LEU A 104 -19.68 8.47 17.77
CA LEU A 104 -18.44 7.73 18.01
C LEU A 104 -17.47 7.77 16.82
N ALA A 105 -17.93 7.87 15.57
CA ALA A 105 -17.04 8.09 14.43
C ALA A 105 -16.37 9.47 14.52
N LEU A 106 -17.12 10.49 14.95
CA LEU A 106 -16.56 11.80 15.32
C LEU A 106 -15.58 11.70 16.49
N ASN A 107 -15.93 10.94 17.54
CA ASN A 107 -15.01 10.66 18.63
C ASN A 107 -13.80 9.83 18.18
N GLN A 108 -13.90 8.97 17.17
CA GLN A 108 -12.79 8.17 16.63
C GLN A 108 -11.78 9.07 15.92
N PHE A 109 -12.25 10.02 15.11
CA PHE A 109 -11.37 11.04 14.53
C PHE A 109 -10.78 11.94 15.62
N GLY A 110 -11.57 12.30 16.64
CA GLY A 110 -11.08 13.04 17.82
C GLY A 110 -9.99 12.29 18.60
N LYS A 111 -10.14 10.98 18.79
CA LYS A 111 -9.16 10.07 19.45
C LYS A 111 -7.84 9.96 18.70
N ALA A 112 -7.79 10.40 17.44
CA ALA A 112 -6.55 10.49 16.70
C ALA A 112 -5.58 11.54 17.31
N ARG A 113 -6.08 12.43 18.19
CA ARG A 113 -5.26 13.30 19.05
C ARG A 113 -5.00 12.62 20.41
N PRO A 114 -3.78 12.70 20.96
CA PRO A 114 -2.56 13.29 20.37
C PRO A 114 -1.73 12.28 19.53
N GLY A 115 -2.16 11.03 19.42
CA GLY A 115 -1.31 9.93 18.92
C GLY A 115 -0.83 10.09 17.49
N HIS A 116 -1.73 10.49 16.58
CA HIS A 116 -1.44 10.58 15.14
C HIS A 116 -1.51 12.00 14.58
N TYR A 117 -2.31 12.86 15.21
CA TYR A 117 -2.54 14.24 14.77
C TYR A 117 -2.51 15.22 15.94
N ASP A 118 -1.94 16.39 15.69
CA ASP A 118 -2.00 17.52 16.60
C ASP A 118 -3.34 18.20 16.56
N SER A 119 -3.95 18.29 15.37
CA SER A 119 -5.20 19.00 15.12
C SER A 119 -6.19 18.15 14.34
N VAL A 120 -7.44 18.11 14.79
CA VAL A 120 -8.55 17.48 14.07
C VAL A 120 -9.64 18.52 13.91
N ALA A 121 -10.05 18.78 12.66
CA ALA A 121 -11.17 19.64 12.32
C ALA A 121 -12.25 18.81 11.64
N VAL A 122 -13.46 18.79 12.19
CA VAL A 122 -14.60 18.11 11.58
C VAL A 122 -15.63 19.14 11.14
N LEU A 123 -15.84 19.23 9.83
CA LEU A 123 -16.79 20.13 9.18
C LEU A 123 -18.05 19.33 8.87
N ARG A 124 -19.15 19.64 9.56
CA ARG A 124 -20.43 18.95 9.44
C ARG A 124 -21.62 19.88 9.30
N ASP A 125 -22.69 19.39 8.70
CA ASP A 125 -23.97 20.09 8.58
C ASP A 125 -23.78 21.51 8.01
N GLY A 126 -24.23 22.55 8.72
CA GLY A 126 -24.07 23.95 8.28
C GLY A 126 -22.62 24.42 8.10
N THR A 127 -21.64 23.70 8.67
CA THR A 127 -20.20 23.99 8.48
C THR A 127 -19.58 23.18 7.36
N ALA A 128 -20.28 22.17 6.83
CA ALA A 128 -19.86 21.45 5.62
C ALA A 128 -20.15 22.31 4.39
N SER A 129 -19.25 23.26 4.11
CA SER A 129 -19.32 24.16 2.96
C SER A 129 -17.97 24.34 2.30
N TYR A 130 -17.98 24.82 1.05
CA TYR A 130 -16.73 25.14 0.34
C TYR A 130 -15.88 26.18 1.07
N SER A 131 -16.49 27.24 1.62
CA SER A 131 -15.76 28.31 2.30
C SER A 131 -15.08 27.80 3.57
N GLU A 132 -15.80 27.08 4.42
CA GLU A 132 -15.25 26.54 5.67
C GLU A 132 -14.14 25.53 5.41
N LEU A 133 -14.30 24.65 4.42
CA LEU A 133 -13.24 23.73 4.02
C LEU A 133 -12.00 24.48 3.54
N LYS A 134 -12.18 25.44 2.63
CA LYS A 134 -11.07 26.24 2.09
C LYS A 134 -10.33 26.99 3.21
N ASP A 135 -11.05 27.67 4.08
CA ASP A 135 -10.47 28.47 5.16
C ASP A 135 -9.74 27.60 6.19
N THR A 136 -10.28 26.41 6.49
CA THR A 136 -9.63 25.41 7.33
C THR A 136 -8.32 24.93 6.71
N LEU A 137 -8.33 24.54 5.43
CA LEU A 137 -7.14 24.08 4.71
C LEU A 137 -6.07 25.18 4.58
N PHE A 138 -6.50 26.42 4.36
CA PHE A 138 -5.60 27.59 4.29
C PHE A 138 -4.95 27.86 5.64
N THR A 139 -5.73 27.83 6.72
CA THR A 139 -5.24 28.06 8.09
C THR A 139 -4.20 27.00 8.48
N LEU A 140 -4.50 25.73 8.26
CA LEU A 140 -3.59 24.62 8.57
C LEU A 140 -2.32 24.67 7.69
N SER A 141 -2.46 24.98 6.39
CA SER A 141 -1.30 25.12 5.50
C SER A 141 -0.42 26.33 5.85
N LYS A 142 -1.00 27.45 6.31
CA LYS A 142 -0.24 28.60 6.84
C LYS A 142 0.50 28.25 8.12
N ALA A 143 -0.12 27.43 8.98
CA ALA A 143 0.50 26.89 10.18
C ALA A 143 1.56 25.80 9.91
N GLY A 144 1.84 25.48 8.64
CA GLY A 144 2.84 24.48 8.26
C GLY A 144 2.40 23.04 8.54
N LYS A 145 1.13 22.79 8.88
CA LYS A 145 0.64 21.44 9.18
C LYS A 145 0.61 20.58 7.92
N MET A 146 0.88 19.29 8.10
CA MET A 146 0.67 18.24 7.10
C MET A 146 -0.76 17.71 7.21
N ILE A 147 -1.57 17.88 6.16
CA ILE A 147 -3.03 17.68 6.23
C ILE A 147 -3.42 16.36 5.56
N ASP A 148 -4.14 15.50 6.28
CA ASP A 148 -4.96 14.44 5.68
C ASP A 148 -6.43 14.89 5.64
N LEU A 149 -7.08 14.68 4.50
CA LEU A 149 -8.47 15.06 4.27
C LEU A 149 -9.34 13.83 4.02
N LEU A 150 -10.38 13.64 4.83
CA LEU A 150 -11.43 12.65 4.61
C LEU A 150 -12.70 13.36 4.15
N ILE A 151 -13.32 12.88 3.07
CA ILE A 151 -14.56 13.46 2.51
C ILE A 151 -15.65 12.38 2.51
N LEU A 152 -16.64 12.55 3.36
CA LEU A 152 -17.76 11.64 3.60
C LEU A 152 -19.08 12.35 3.25
N THR A 153 -19.33 12.53 1.95
CA THR A 153 -20.46 13.32 1.44
C THR A 153 -21.10 12.63 0.24
N HIS A 154 -22.24 13.13 -0.21
CA HIS A 154 -22.70 12.81 -1.57
C HIS A 154 -21.85 13.53 -2.63
N GLY A 155 -22.02 13.15 -3.88
CA GLY A 155 -21.28 13.75 -4.99
C GLY A 155 -21.72 13.20 -6.34
N GLY A 156 -20.96 13.60 -7.36
CA GLY A 156 -21.11 13.11 -8.71
C GLY A 156 -19.87 13.44 -9.52
N THR A 157 -19.97 13.32 -10.85
CA THR A 157 -18.87 13.68 -11.75
C THR A 157 -18.49 15.14 -11.54
N ASP A 158 -17.23 15.37 -11.17
CA ASP A 158 -16.66 16.70 -10.88
C ASP A 158 -17.42 17.47 -9.78
N TYR A 159 -18.03 16.77 -8.81
CA TYR A 159 -18.88 17.42 -7.80
C TYR A 159 -18.87 16.75 -6.42
N ILE A 160 -18.82 17.57 -5.37
CA ILE A 160 -19.05 17.21 -3.96
C ILE A 160 -20.26 18.00 -3.47
N SER A 161 -21.26 17.29 -2.93
CA SER A 161 -22.48 17.88 -2.37
C SER A 161 -22.20 18.42 -0.98
N VAL A 162 -22.03 19.74 -0.88
CA VAL A 162 -21.87 20.48 0.38
C VAL A 162 -22.47 21.88 0.19
N GLY A 163 -22.53 22.69 1.24
CA GLY A 163 -22.90 24.10 1.14
C GLY A 163 -22.09 24.82 0.05
N SER A 164 -22.80 25.38 -0.94
CA SER A 164 -22.25 26.01 -2.15
C SER A 164 -21.55 25.08 -3.17
N GLY A 165 -21.48 23.76 -2.92
CA GLY A 165 -20.87 22.74 -3.77
C GLY A 165 -19.36 22.91 -4.02
N ILE A 166 -18.65 21.80 -4.27
CA ILE A 166 -17.23 21.82 -4.64
C ILE A 166 -17.07 21.08 -5.97
N ASN A 167 -16.36 21.68 -6.92
CA ASN A 167 -15.98 21.04 -8.18
C ASN A 167 -14.46 21.13 -8.39
N GLY A 168 -13.94 20.47 -9.42
CA GLY A 168 -12.51 20.44 -9.70
C GLY A 168 -11.90 21.82 -9.92
N GLN A 169 -12.66 22.76 -10.50
CA GLN A 169 -12.18 24.12 -10.69
C GLN A 169 -12.00 24.83 -9.35
N LYS A 170 -13.00 24.79 -8.46
CA LYS A 170 -12.93 25.36 -7.11
C LYS A 170 -11.77 24.79 -6.30
N ILE A 171 -11.47 23.51 -6.45
CA ILE A 171 -10.32 22.85 -5.79
C ILE A 171 -9.00 23.42 -6.34
N ARG A 172 -8.86 23.53 -7.67
CA ARG A 172 -7.67 24.13 -8.29
C ARG A 172 -7.50 25.60 -7.92
N ASP A 173 -8.59 26.35 -7.84
CA ASP A 173 -8.60 27.76 -7.45
C ASP A 173 -8.06 27.96 -6.02
N MET A 174 -8.24 26.99 -5.11
CA MET A 174 -7.66 27.05 -3.77
C MET A 174 -6.14 27.26 -3.81
N LYS A 175 -5.42 26.59 -4.70
CA LYS A 175 -3.97 26.77 -4.86
C LYS A 175 -3.62 28.15 -5.40
N THR A 176 -4.39 28.65 -6.38
CA THR A 176 -4.19 29.98 -6.96
C THR A 176 -4.41 31.06 -5.91
N GLU A 177 -5.50 30.96 -5.15
CA GLU A 177 -5.83 31.88 -4.05
C GLU A 177 -4.83 31.79 -2.89
N PHE A 178 -4.34 30.60 -2.56
CA PHE A 178 -3.32 30.41 -1.54
C PHE A 178 -1.93 30.91 -1.98
N GLY A 179 -1.70 31.05 -3.28
CA GLY A 179 -0.44 31.48 -3.90
C GLY A 179 0.62 30.38 -4.01
N ARG A 180 0.32 29.15 -3.57
CA ARG A 180 1.19 27.96 -3.65
C ARG A 180 0.37 26.69 -3.46
N PRO A 181 0.90 25.48 -3.74
CA PRO A 181 0.24 24.23 -3.37
C PRO A 181 -0.07 24.17 -1.87
N LEU A 182 -1.22 23.60 -1.52
CA LEU A 182 -1.61 23.31 -0.13
C LEU A 182 -0.75 22.18 0.45
N ASN A 183 -0.63 22.13 1.77
CA ASN A 183 0.10 21.08 2.47
C ASN A 183 -0.75 19.81 2.65
N LEU A 184 -1.29 19.28 1.56
CA LEU A 184 -2.12 18.08 1.56
C LEU A 184 -1.25 16.84 1.38
N ARG A 185 -1.29 15.90 2.33
CA ARG A 185 -0.66 14.59 2.21
C ARG A 185 -1.59 13.62 1.50
N SER A 186 -2.78 13.44 2.02
CA SER A 186 -3.76 12.51 1.47
C SER A 186 -5.15 13.13 1.38
N VAL A 187 -5.91 12.72 0.36
CA VAL A 187 -7.33 13.01 0.22
C VAL A 187 -8.07 11.71 -0.05
N TYR A 188 -8.86 11.24 0.92
CA TYR A 188 -9.66 10.04 0.79
C TYR A 188 -11.14 10.41 0.71
N MET A 189 -11.80 10.02 -0.38
CA MET A 189 -13.16 10.43 -0.69
C MET A 189 -14.10 9.24 -0.80
N MET A 190 -15.25 9.38 -0.14
CA MET A 190 -16.34 8.40 -0.11
C MET A 190 -17.62 8.92 -0.76
N ASN A 191 -17.49 9.87 -1.68
CA ASN A 191 -18.60 10.36 -2.50
C ASN A 191 -18.70 9.62 -3.84
N CYS A 192 -19.89 9.66 -4.45
CA CYS A 192 -20.12 9.10 -5.78
C CYS A 192 -19.24 9.79 -6.83
N VAL A 193 -18.60 8.99 -7.68
CA VAL A 193 -17.69 9.39 -8.76
C VAL A 193 -16.53 10.26 -8.26
N GLY A 194 -16.14 10.09 -6.99
CA GLY A 194 -15.08 10.90 -6.36
C GLY A 194 -13.75 10.85 -7.10
N SER A 195 -13.45 9.76 -7.81
CA SER A 195 -12.24 9.64 -8.64
C SER A 195 -12.10 10.73 -9.71
N SER A 196 -13.21 11.32 -10.17
CA SER A 196 -13.21 12.44 -11.12
C SER A 196 -12.54 13.71 -10.57
N LEU A 197 -12.42 13.84 -9.25
CA LEU A 197 -11.80 14.97 -8.56
C LEU A 197 -10.36 14.70 -8.11
N ASN A 198 -9.87 13.46 -8.22
CA ASN A 198 -8.53 13.09 -7.75
C ASN A 198 -7.45 14.01 -8.33
N GLN A 199 -7.45 14.24 -9.65
CA GLN A 199 -6.46 15.09 -10.28
C GLN A 199 -6.55 16.55 -9.80
N ALA A 200 -7.75 17.07 -9.55
CA ALA A 200 -7.91 18.43 -9.03
C ALA A 200 -7.27 18.57 -7.63
N TRP A 201 -7.42 17.55 -6.77
CA TRP A 201 -6.75 17.51 -5.46
C TRP A 201 -5.22 17.43 -5.59
N ILE A 202 -4.71 16.62 -6.52
CA ILE A 202 -3.26 16.57 -6.82
C ILE A 202 -2.77 17.95 -7.30
N ASP A 203 -3.49 18.58 -8.22
CA ASP A 203 -3.16 19.91 -8.74
C ASP A 203 -3.13 20.98 -7.63
N ALA A 204 -4.05 20.86 -6.66
CA ALA A 204 -4.14 21.72 -5.49
C ALA A 204 -3.04 21.48 -4.44
N GLY A 205 -2.34 20.35 -4.49
CA GLY A 205 -1.17 20.06 -3.66
C GLY A 205 -1.18 18.71 -2.94
N ALA A 206 -2.24 17.90 -3.08
CA ALA A 206 -2.28 16.57 -2.50
C ALA A 206 -1.18 15.65 -3.06
N LYS A 207 -0.59 14.83 -2.20
CA LYS A 207 0.37 13.79 -2.65
C LYS A 207 -0.35 12.57 -3.17
N ALA A 208 -1.42 12.15 -2.51
CA ALA A 208 -2.28 11.08 -2.97
C ALA A 208 -3.75 11.45 -2.84
N ALA A 209 -4.56 11.02 -3.80
CA ALA A 209 -6.01 11.16 -3.77
C ALA A 209 -6.68 9.85 -4.15
N CYS A 210 -7.75 9.49 -3.46
CA CYS A 210 -8.56 8.31 -3.71
C CYS A 210 -10.04 8.67 -3.71
N GLY A 211 -10.77 8.16 -4.69
CA GLY A 211 -12.23 8.23 -4.75
C GLY A 211 -12.79 7.06 -5.55
N ALA A 212 -14.10 6.82 -5.44
CA ALA A 212 -14.77 5.74 -6.17
C ALA A 212 -14.75 5.99 -7.70
N ILE A 213 -14.60 4.93 -8.49
CA ILE A 213 -14.61 5.01 -9.95
C ILE A 213 -15.94 5.55 -10.49
N ARG A 214 -17.07 5.14 -9.88
CA ARG A 214 -18.42 5.58 -10.20
C ARG A 214 -19.20 5.77 -8.89
N ASN A 215 -20.49 5.47 -8.88
CA ASN A 215 -21.31 5.57 -7.68
C ASN A 215 -20.71 4.71 -6.56
N ASN A 216 -20.56 5.34 -5.39
CA ASN A 216 -20.04 4.66 -4.22
C ASN A 216 -21.22 4.12 -3.40
N TYR A 217 -21.34 2.80 -3.36
CA TYR A 217 -22.39 2.07 -2.62
C TYR A 217 -21.83 1.38 -1.38
N LEU A 218 -20.52 1.46 -1.15
CA LEU A 218 -19.83 0.81 -0.02
C LEU A 218 -19.07 1.82 0.85
N PRO A 219 -19.71 2.89 1.35
CA PRO A 219 -19.00 3.92 2.11
C PRO A 219 -18.60 3.45 3.51
N GLU A 220 -19.50 2.78 4.21
CA GLU A 220 -19.22 2.07 5.46
C GLU A 220 -19.51 0.58 5.28
N PRO A 221 -18.70 -0.33 5.86
CA PRO A 221 -17.56 -0.11 6.77
C PRO A 221 -16.22 0.23 6.09
N THR A 222 -16.21 0.56 4.80
CA THR A 222 -14.96 0.82 4.06
C THR A 222 -14.18 1.99 4.64
N THR A 223 -14.83 3.08 5.01
CA THR A 223 -14.18 4.23 5.64
C THR A 223 -13.49 3.83 6.94
N HIS A 224 -14.19 3.08 7.81
CA HIS A 224 -13.61 2.56 9.03
C HIS A 224 -12.36 1.69 8.78
N PHE A 225 -12.43 0.76 7.82
CA PHE A 225 -11.27 -0.08 7.51
C PHE A 225 -10.11 0.71 6.91
N PHE A 226 -10.39 1.68 6.05
CA PHE A 226 -9.36 2.56 5.51
C PHE A 226 -8.67 3.32 6.63
N TRP A 227 -9.46 3.93 7.50
CA TRP A 227 -8.95 4.70 8.63
C TRP A 227 -8.06 3.87 9.53
N THR A 228 -8.51 2.66 9.87
CA THR A 228 -7.75 1.70 10.69
C THR A 228 -6.43 1.31 10.03
N ASN A 229 -6.46 0.92 8.75
CA ASN A 229 -5.26 0.53 8.01
C ASN A 229 -4.28 1.72 7.88
N TRP A 230 -4.80 2.93 7.60
CA TRP A 230 -4.02 4.16 7.46
C TRP A 230 -3.30 4.53 8.76
N GLN A 231 -4.02 4.51 9.89
CA GLN A 231 -3.43 4.74 11.21
C GLN A 231 -2.41 3.66 11.58
N GLY A 232 -2.62 2.42 11.11
CA GLY A 232 -1.68 1.30 11.23
C GLY A 232 -0.38 1.47 10.44
N GLY A 233 -0.24 2.54 9.65
CA GLY A 233 0.96 2.86 8.89
C GLY A 233 1.05 2.19 7.52
N GLU A 234 -0.05 1.58 7.04
CA GLU A 234 -0.10 1.11 5.66
C GLU A 234 0.11 2.28 4.68
N THR A 235 0.61 1.96 3.47
CA THR A 235 0.64 2.94 2.38
C THR A 235 -0.78 3.34 2.01
N PHE A 236 -0.96 4.53 1.45
CA PHE A 236 -2.27 5.06 1.11
C PHE A 236 -3.02 4.16 0.13
N GLU A 237 -2.29 3.59 -0.85
CA GLU A 237 -2.84 2.58 -1.76
C GLU A 237 -3.22 1.30 -1.02
N ALA A 238 -2.35 0.73 -0.18
CA ALA A 238 -2.66 -0.49 0.56
C ALA A 238 -3.88 -0.29 1.48
N ALA A 239 -3.92 0.82 2.23
CA ALA A 239 -5.02 1.15 3.13
C ALA A 239 -6.36 1.21 2.39
N ALA A 240 -6.42 1.89 1.23
CA ALA A 240 -7.63 2.02 0.42
C ALA A 240 -8.07 0.69 -0.21
N ILE A 241 -7.13 -0.06 -0.80
CA ILE A 241 -7.42 -1.34 -1.45
C ILE A 241 -7.86 -2.39 -0.43
N ASN A 242 -7.15 -2.48 0.71
CA ASN A 242 -7.45 -3.43 1.76
C ASN A 242 -8.79 -3.12 2.43
N ALA A 243 -9.12 -1.84 2.60
CA ALA A 243 -10.43 -1.43 3.10
C ALA A 243 -11.57 -1.90 2.19
N TYR A 244 -11.46 -1.63 0.89
CA TYR A 244 -12.45 -2.08 -0.10
C TYR A 244 -12.59 -3.60 -0.11
N ARG A 245 -11.47 -4.35 -0.14
CA ARG A 245 -11.47 -5.82 -0.13
C ARG A 245 -12.09 -6.39 1.15
N LYS A 246 -11.78 -5.83 2.32
CA LYS A 246 -12.37 -6.23 3.60
C LYS A 246 -13.88 -6.02 3.58
N THR A 247 -14.36 -4.87 3.09
CA THR A 247 -15.80 -4.60 2.94
C THR A 247 -16.47 -5.60 1.99
N VAL A 248 -15.89 -5.84 0.82
CA VAL A 248 -16.43 -6.81 -0.15
C VAL A 248 -16.52 -8.21 0.45
N GLY A 249 -15.44 -8.68 1.09
CA GLY A 249 -15.39 -9.99 1.72
C GLY A 249 -16.44 -10.13 2.84
N LEU A 250 -16.60 -9.08 3.63
CA LEU A 250 -17.61 -9.05 4.67
C LEU A 250 -19.03 -9.13 4.10
N MET A 251 -19.37 -8.27 3.15
CA MET A 251 -20.70 -8.21 2.54
C MET A 251 -21.03 -9.52 1.82
N ASN A 252 -20.04 -10.14 1.17
CA ASN A 252 -20.20 -11.46 0.57
C ASN A 252 -20.56 -12.52 1.62
N THR A 253 -19.87 -12.54 2.77
CA THR A 253 -20.18 -13.47 3.87
C THR A 253 -21.57 -13.22 4.46
N ALA A 254 -21.95 -11.96 4.68
CA ALA A 254 -23.27 -11.61 5.20
C ALA A 254 -24.40 -12.08 4.26
N LEU A 255 -24.28 -11.79 2.95
CA LEU A 255 -25.28 -12.19 1.96
C LEU A 255 -25.39 -13.70 1.80
N ARG A 256 -24.25 -14.41 1.77
CA ARG A 256 -24.25 -15.87 1.72
C ARG A 256 -24.91 -16.48 2.94
N SER A 257 -24.62 -15.94 4.12
CA SER A 257 -25.23 -16.38 5.38
C SER A 257 -26.74 -16.17 5.35
N PHE A 258 -27.21 -14.99 4.95
CA PHE A 258 -28.65 -14.70 4.79
C PHE A 258 -29.31 -15.70 3.85
N VAL A 259 -28.79 -15.84 2.62
CA VAL A 259 -29.41 -16.69 1.62
C VAL A 259 -29.40 -18.14 2.06
N SER A 260 -28.34 -18.62 2.71
CA SER A 260 -28.29 -19.98 3.25
C SER A 260 -29.30 -20.23 4.38
N GLY A 261 -29.68 -19.19 5.13
CA GLY A 261 -30.67 -19.26 6.20
C GLY A 261 -32.12 -19.23 5.74
N LEU A 262 -32.40 -18.99 4.45
CA LEU A 262 -33.76 -18.97 3.92
C LEU A 262 -34.38 -20.39 3.95
N PRO A 263 -35.65 -20.53 4.37
CA PRO A 263 -36.36 -21.81 4.45
C PRO A 263 -36.83 -22.30 3.06
N ILE A 264 -35.93 -22.31 2.08
CA ILE A 264 -36.19 -22.70 0.70
C ILE A 264 -35.26 -23.86 0.34
N PRO A 265 -35.77 -25.00 -0.17
CA PRO A 265 -34.91 -26.10 -0.62
C PRO A 265 -33.85 -25.63 -1.62
N GLY A 266 -32.57 -25.92 -1.34
CA GLY A 266 -31.44 -25.53 -2.18
C GLY A 266 -30.83 -24.16 -1.91
N SER A 267 -31.27 -23.46 -0.86
CA SER A 267 -30.75 -22.15 -0.44
C SER A 267 -29.23 -22.11 -0.22
N SER A 268 -28.63 -23.19 0.29
CA SER A 268 -27.17 -23.31 0.48
C SER A 268 -26.40 -23.36 -0.85
N LEU A 269 -26.92 -24.08 -1.84
CA LEU A 269 -26.34 -24.12 -3.19
C LEU A 269 -26.46 -22.75 -3.87
N LEU A 270 -27.57 -22.04 -3.65
CA LEU A 270 -27.75 -20.68 -4.15
C LEU A 270 -26.77 -19.71 -3.48
N ALA A 271 -26.60 -19.79 -2.16
CA ALA A 271 -25.62 -18.99 -1.43
C ALA A 271 -24.20 -19.18 -1.99
N SER A 272 -23.77 -20.41 -2.30
CA SER A 272 -22.44 -20.65 -2.88
C SER A 272 -22.23 -19.99 -4.25
N LYS A 273 -23.31 -19.68 -4.98
CA LYS A 273 -23.25 -19.01 -6.30
C LYS A 273 -23.24 -17.49 -6.19
N ILE A 274 -23.49 -16.93 -5.01
CA ILE A 274 -23.43 -15.48 -4.80
C ILE A 274 -21.97 -15.07 -4.77
N ASP A 275 -21.63 -14.16 -5.67
CA ASP A 275 -20.32 -13.55 -5.77
C ASP A 275 -20.51 -12.04 -5.71
N PHE A 276 -20.47 -11.49 -4.50
CA PHE A 276 -20.70 -10.06 -4.27
C PHE A 276 -19.69 -9.19 -5.03
N GLU A 277 -18.46 -9.65 -5.19
CA GLU A 277 -17.40 -8.94 -5.90
C GLU A 277 -17.74 -8.69 -7.38
N LYS A 278 -18.58 -9.54 -7.98
CA LYS A 278 -19.01 -9.43 -9.38
C LYS A 278 -20.20 -8.50 -9.60
N LEU A 279 -20.83 -7.97 -8.54
CA LEU A 279 -21.98 -7.10 -8.68
C LEU A 279 -21.54 -5.72 -9.20
N GLN A 280 -22.27 -5.16 -10.15
CA GLN A 280 -21.86 -3.91 -10.83
C GLN A 280 -21.68 -2.75 -9.85
N PHE A 281 -22.55 -2.63 -8.84
CA PHE A 281 -22.45 -1.56 -7.84
C PHE A 281 -21.20 -1.70 -6.95
N VAL A 282 -20.71 -2.93 -6.75
CA VAL A 282 -19.46 -3.20 -6.03
C VAL A 282 -18.27 -2.76 -6.88
N ILE A 283 -18.25 -3.14 -8.16
CA ILE A 283 -17.28 -2.65 -9.15
C ILE A 283 -17.28 -1.13 -9.24
N ASP A 284 -18.46 -0.50 -9.24
CA ASP A 284 -18.63 0.96 -9.32
C ASP A 284 -18.06 1.68 -8.08
N SER A 285 -18.03 0.99 -6.94
CA SER A 285 -17.48 1.50 -5.68
C SER A 285 -15.96 1.31 -5.56
N ALA A 286 -15.32 0.65 -6.53
CA ALA A 286 -13.90 0.35 -6.47
C ALA A 286 -13.06 1.64 -6.39
N PRO A 287 -12.05 1.68 -5.50
CA PRO A 287 -11.22 2.87 -5.34
C PRO A 287 -10.32 3.07 -6.56
N VAL A 288 -10.21 4.33 -6.97
CA VAL A 288 -9.21 4.81 -7.94
C VAL A 288 -8.22 5.69 -7.20
N ILE A 289 -6.96 5.31 -7.21
CA ILE A 289 -5.87 6.02 -6.54
C ILE A 289 -5.02 6.76 -7.57
N GLN A 290 -4.75 8.05 -7.33
CA GLN A 290 -3.82 8.87 -8.10
C GLN A 290 -2.78 9.53 -7.18
N GLY A 291 -1.61 9.85 -7.74
CA GLY A 291 -0.50 10.48 -7.01
C GLY A 291 0.53 9.49 -6.45
N GLN A 292 1.25 9.89 -5.41
CA GLN A 292 2.25 9.09 -4.68
C GLN A 292 1.58 8.03 -3.80
N ARG A 293 1.44 6.84 -4.35
CA ARG A 293 0.72 5.70 -3.73
C ARG A 293 1.35 5.16 -2.46
N SER A 294 2.67 5.29 -2.33
CA SER A 294 3.47 4.78 -1.22
C SER A 294 3.49 5.71 0.01
N VAL A 295 2.79 6.85 -0.03
CA VAL A 295 2.69 7.75 1.12
C VAL A 295 2.02 7.01 2.27
N THR A 296 2.54 7.15 3.47
CA THR A 296 2.02 6.61 4.73
C THR A 296 1.65 7.74 5.68
N ILE A 297 0.98 7.43 6.79
CA ILE A 297 0.70 8.43 7.85
C ILE A 297 1.97 9.01 8.49
N ALA A 298 3.13 8.36 8.29
CA ALA A 298 4.44 8.81 8.74
C ALA A 298 5.28 9.46 7.62
N SER A 299 4.71 9.65 6.42
CA SER A 299 5.39 10.36 5.34
C SER A 299 5.41 11.85 5.64
N ASP A 300 6.63 12.36 5.80
CA ASP A 300 6.91 13.67 6.38
C ASP A 300 7.49 14.66 5.35
N SER A 301 7.95 14.19 4.18
CA SER A 301 8.53 15.08 3.17
C SER A 301 7.48 15.52 2.14
N LEU A 302 7.04 16.78 2.27
CA LEU A 302 6.39 17.50 1.18
C LEU A 302 7.31 17.77 -0.01
N SER A 303 8.58 17.32 0.04
CA SER A 303 9.58 17.50 -1.01
C SER A 303 8.93 17.17 -2.34
N PHE A 304 8.61 18.24 -3.08
CA PHE A 304 8.21 18.18 -4.46
C PHE A 304 9.47 17.83 -5.23
N THR A 305 9.98 16.61 -5.03
CA THR A 305 10.68 15.95 -6.13
C THR A 305 9.68 16.08 -7.25
N GLN A 306 10.04 16.75 -8.33
CA GLN A 306 9.29 16.72 -9.59
C GLN A 306 9.22 15.26 -10.01
N SER A 307 8.32 14.51 -9.37
CA SER A 307 7.79 13.28 -9.87
C SER A 307 7.18 13.74 -11.18
N LEU A 308 7.85 13.38 -12.27
CA LEU A 308 7.22 13.29 -13.57
C LEU A 308 5.92 12.56 -13.28
N SER A 309 4.81 13.31 -13.30
CA SER A 309 3.50 12.84 -12.92
C SER A 309 3.20 11.64 -13.80
N SER A 310 3.42 10.46 -13.27
CA SER A 310 2.96 9.23 -13.87
C SER A 310 1.45 9.36 -13.87
N SER A 311 0.84 9.50 -15.05
CA SER A 311 -0.61 9.53 -15.22
C SER A 311 -1.27 8.18 -14.89
N LEU A 312 -0.52 7.24 -14.30
CA LEU A 312 -1.01 5.93 -13.94
C LEU A 312 -1.92 6.07 -12.71
N ALA A 313 -3.20 5.84 -12.91
CA ALA A 313 -4.14 5.54 -11.83
C ALA A 313 -4.07 4.04 -11.52
N THR A 314 -4.14 3.66 -10.24
CA THR A 314 -4.50 2.27 -9.88
C THR A 314 -6.00 2.23 -9.76
N THR A 315 -6.62 1.33 -10.53
CA THR A 315 -8.01 0.93 -10.31
C THR A 315 -7.99 -0.49 -9.77
N VAL A 316 -8.68 -0.72 -8.66
CA VAL A 316 -8.93 -2.09 -8.21
C VAL A 316 -9.96 -2.70 -9.16
N VAL A 317 -9.52 -3.69 -9.94
CA VAL A 317 -10.42 -4.48 -10.76
C VAL A 317 -10.67 -5.80 -10.03
N PRO A 318 -11.93 -6.19 -9.81
CA PRO A 318 -12.24 -7.52 -9.30
C PRO A 318 -11.53 -8.63 -10.05
N THR A 319 -11.10 -9.66 -9.32
CA THR A 319 -10.37 -10.79 -9.89
C THR A 319 -11.19 -11.48 -10.99
N GLY A 320 -12.50 -11.64 -10.79
CA GLY A 320 -13.41 -12.18 -11.80
C GLY A 320 -13.55 -11.33 -13.07
N VAL A 321 -13.34 -10.01 -12.99
CA VAL A 321 -13.32 -9.14 -14.18
C VAL A 321 -12.00 -9.30 -14.93
N LEU A 322 -10.87 -9.45 -14.22
CA LEU A 322 -9.59 -9.80 -14.83
C LEU A 322 -9.65 -11.17 -15.50
N ASP A 323 -10.29 -12.16 -14.86
CA ASP A 323 -10.51 -13.49 -15.45
C ASP A 323 -11.42 -13.44 -16.67
N ALA A 324 -12.46 -12.60 -16.66
CA ALA A 324 -13.35 -12.40 -17.80
C ALA A 324 -12.64 -11.67 -18.96
N ILE A 325 -11.76 -10.71 -18.66
CA ILE A 325 -10.91 -10.05 -19.65
C ILE A 325 -9.92 -11.07 -20.21
N ALA A 326 -9.23 -11.84 -19.37
CA ALA A 326 -8.29 -12.87 -19.79
C ALA A 326 -8.97 -13.96 -20.63
N ALA A 327 -10.17 -14.41 -20.24
CA ALA A 327 -10.96 -15.38 -20.99
C ALA A 327 -11.42 -14.83 -22.35
N ARG A 328 -11.77 -13.54 -22.43
CA ARG A 328 -12.07 -12.87 -23.71
C ARG A 328 -10.82 -12.70 -24.56
N THR A 329 -9.69 -12.31 -23.98
CA THR A 329 -8.42 -12.21 -24.71
C THR A 329 -8.00 -13.56 -25.28
N LEU A 330 -8.18 -14.65 -24.51
CA LEU A 330 -7.94 -16.02 -24.96
C LEU A 330 -8.98 -16.52 -25.98
N SER A 331 -10.22 -16.02 -25.95
CA SER A 331 -11.25 -16.39 -26.94
C SER A 331 -11.15 -15.62 -28.26
N THR A 332 -10.35 -14.56 -28.32
CA THR A 332 -10.24 -13.67 -29.50
C THR A 332 -8.91 -13.85 -30.25
N GLU A 333 -8.05 -14.79 -29.85
CA GLU A 333 -6.84 -15.15 -30.62
C GLU A 333 -7.18 -16.13 -31.77
N GLY A 334 -7.92 -15.60 -32.72
CA GLY A 334 -7.97 -16.04 -34.11
C GLY A 334 -8.01 -14.78 -34.96
N GLU A 335 -6.86 -14.39 -35.50
CA GLU A 335 -6.59 -13.28 -36.44
C GLU A 335 -6.06 -11.93 -35.88
N ILE A 336 -4.78 -11.71 -36.20
CA ILE A 336 -4.04 -10.45 -36.47
C ILE A 336 -3.30 -9.77 -35.30
N ALA A 337 -2.01 -9.57 -35.57
CA ALA A 337 -0.93 -9.13 -34.71
C ALA A 337 -1.04 -7.71 -34.14
N SER A 338 -0.53 -7.53 -32.93
CA SER A 338 0.22 -6.31 -32.58
C SER A 338 1.44 -6.63 -31.72
N ARG A 339 2.62 -6.27 -32.24
CA ARG A 339 3.91 -6.30 -31.53
C ARG A 339 3.95 -5.09 -30.58
N ALA A 340 4.07 -5.33 -29.28
CA ALA A 340 4.54 -4.32 -28.32
C ALA A 340 5.95 -4.68 -27.86
N THR A 341 6.95 -3.92 -28.32
CA THR A 341 8.32 -3.94 -27.78
C THR A 341 8.41 -3.00 -26.59
N TYR A 342 8.73 -3.53 -25.41
CA TYR A 342 9.03 -2.73 -24.22
C TYR A 342 10.50 -2.35 -24.19
N ARG A 343 10.79 -1.04 -24.10
CA ARG A 343 12.14 -0.49 -23.86
C ARG A 343 12.19 0.06 -22.44
N TYR A 344 12.97 -0.59 -21.57
CA TYR A 344 13.28 -0.11 -20.23
C TYR A 344 14.30 1.03 -20.31
N VAL A 345 13.98 2.17 -19.69
CA VAL A 345 14.92 3.29 -19.50
C VAL A 345 14.92 3.63 -18.01
N SER A 346 16.07 3.41 -17.36
CA SER A 346 16.30 3.74 -15.95
C SER A 346 16.55 5.25 -15.79
N PRO A 347 15.83 5.97 -14.90
CA PRO A 347 16.28 7.28 -14.44
C PRO A 347 17.28 7.13 -13.28
N SER A 348 18.14 8.13 -13.17
CA SER A 348 19.41 8.20 -12.43
C SER A 348 19.31 8.43 -10.91
N SER A 349 20.44 8.15 -10.27
CA SER A 349 20.82 8.17 -8.86
C SER A 349 20.75 9.54 -8.15
N ILE A 350 20.28 9.54 -6.90
CA ILE A 350 20.60 10.57 -5.90
C ILE A 350 21.72 10.01 -5.03
N THR A 351 22.88 10.67 -5.04
CA THR A 351 24.05 10.35 -4.21
C THR A 351 23.95 11.13 -2.90
N LEU A 352 23.75 10.45 -1.78
CA LEU A 352 24.11 10.98 -0.46
C LEU A 352 25.58 10.62 -0.22
N ASP A 353 26.39 11.59 0.18
CA ASP A 353 27.82 11.42 0.48
C ASP A 353 28.00 10.79 1.88
N PRO A 354 28.32 9.48 1.98
CA PRO A 354 28.48 8.78 3.24
C PRO A 354 29.85 9.04 3.88
N ALA A 355 30.76 9.76 3.18
CA ALA A 355 32.15 9.94 3.60
C ALA A 355 32.30 10.67 4.94
N ASN A 356 31.28 11.43 5.36
CA ASN A 356 31.31 12.17 6.63
C ASN A 356 30.82 11.35 7.84
N LEU A 357 30.14 10.22 7.64
CA LEU A 357 29.62 9.41 8.75
C LEU A 357 30.59 8.31 9.21
N SER A 358 31.39 7.72 8.31
CA SER A 358 32.32 6.63 8.69
C SER A 358 33.68 7.11 9.21
N ARG A 359 34.13 8.32 8.81
CA ARG A 359 35.44 8.86 9.22
C ARG A 359 35.52 9.26 10.70
N GLN A 360 34.40 9.42 11.39
CA GLN A 360 34.38 9.89 12.78
C GLN A 360 34.66 8.81 13.85
N GLN A 361 34.81 7.52 13.50
CA GLN A 361 34.76 6.46 14.52
C GLN A 361 36.00 5.57 14.77
N ASN A 362 37.06 5.51 13.95
CA ASN A 362 38.29 4.81 14.38
C ASN A 362 39.55 4.98 13.50
N PRO A 363 40.70 5.43 14.03
CA PRO A 363 41.95 5.60 13.25
C PRO A 363 42.97 4.44 13.32
N ALA A 364 42.66 3.24 13.83
CA ALA A 364 43.70 2.20 14.00
C ALA A 364 43.25 0.74 13.74
N ALA A 365 43.41 0.22 12.51
CA ALA A 365 43.53 -1.22 12.21
C ALA A 365 44.10 -1.47 10.79
N PRO A 366 45.41 -1.72 10.61
CA PRO A 366 46.00 -1.84 9.29
C PRO A 366 46.15 -3.32 8.84
N VAL A 367 45.97 -3.52 7.52
CA VAL A 367 46.44 -4.63 6.66
C VAL A 367 45.52 -5.83 6.39
N ILE A 368 44.56 -6.19 7.25
CA ILE A 368 43.51 -7.19 6.87
C ILE A 368 42.08 -6.62 6.93
N ALA A 369 41.86 -5.56 7.73
CA ALA A 369 40.58 -4.88 7.88
C ALA A 369 40.46 -3.56 7.06
N GLY A 370 41.43 -3.26 6.20
CA GLY A 370 41.50 -2.05 5.36
C GLY A 370 40.59 -2.11 4.12
N ILE A 371 39.41 -2.69 4.27
CA ILE A 371 38.45 -2.88 3.19
C ILE A 371 37.41 -1.76 3.30
N ALA A 372 37.72 -0.61 2.71
CA ALA A 372 36.72 0.40 2.36
C ALA A 372 35.97 -0.03 1.08
N ILE A 373 35.42 -1.26 1.05
CA ILE A 373 34.65 -1.79 -0.09
C ILE A 373 33.27 -1.13 -0.21
N ALA A 374 32.83 -0.36 0.79
CA ALA A 374 31.58 0.39 0.72
C ALA A 374 31.50 1.33 -0.50
N ASP A 375 32.64 1.85 -0.99
CA ASP A 375 32.68 2.76 -2.15
C ASP A 375 32.60 2.03 -3.51
N ALA A 376 33.01 0.75 -3.60
CA ALA A 376 32.95 -0.02 -4.85
C ALA A 376 31.69 -0.89 -4.97
N ILE A 377 31.07 -1.22 -3.83
CA ILE A 377 29.76 -1.87 -3.78
C ILE A 377 28.75 -0.83 -3.29
N GLN A 378 28.41 0.12 -4.17
CA GLN A 378 27.16 0.84 -4.01
C GLN A 378 26.05 -0.20 -4.16
N ILE A 379 25.53 -0.71 -3.06
CA ILE A 379 24.44 -1.69 -3.04
C ILE A 379 23.17 -0.91 -3.36
N GLY A 380 22.56 -1.16 -4.51
CA GLY A 380 21.25 -0.62 -4.82
C GLY A 380 20.22 -1.21 -3.86
N LEU A 381 19.88 -0.47 -2.80
CA LEU A 381 18.74 -0.76 -1.94
C LEU A 381 17.48 -0.55 -2.80
N GLY A 382 16.98 -1.63 -3.42
CA GLY A 382 15.71 -1.61 -4.12
C GLY A 382 14.58 -1.26 -3.14
N ALA A 383 13.65 -0.41 -3.57
CA ALA A 383 12.46 -0.07 -2.81
C ALA A 383 11.74 -1.34 -2.34
N ALA A 384 11.42 -1.41 -1.04
CA ALA A 384 10.60 -2.49 -0.49
C ALA A 384 9.21 -2.43 -1.16
N ALA A 385 8.83 -3.50 -1.84
CA ALA A 385 7.45 -3.70 -2.28
C ALA A 385 6.77 -4.63 -1.29
N ILE A 386 5.64 -4.23 -0.72
CA ILE A 386 4.85 -5.12 0.14
C ILE A 386 4.11 -6.10 -0.76
N ALA A 387 4.39 -7.38 -0.59
CA ALA A 387 3.67 -8.46 -1.25
C ALA A 387 2.72 -9.12 -0.26
N GLN A 388 1.50 -9.41 -0.71
CA GLN A 388 0.49 -10.09 0.10
C GLN A 388 0.01 -11.35 -0.64
N ALA A 389 0.08 -12.48 0.06
CA ALA A 389 -0.47 -13.76 -0.37
C ALA A 389 -1.50 -14.20 0.66
N GLY A 390 -2.77 -14.36 0.27
CA GLY A 390 -3.83 -14.78 1.18
C GLY A 390 -4.82 -15.72 0.52
N ILE A 391 -5.35 -16.66 1.30
CA ILE A 391 -6.48 -17.52 0.95
C ILE A 391 -7.50 -17.40 2.08
N THR A 392 -8.65 -16.82 1.79
CA THR A 392 -9.76 -16.72 2.74
C THR A 392 -10.83 -17.74 2.39
N SER A 393 -11.28 -18.51 3.36
CA SER A 393 -12.46 -19.38 3.25
C SER A 393 -13.54 -18.94 4.24
N VAL A 394 -14.73 -19.53 4.16
CA VAL A 394 -15.91 -19.09 4.93
C VAL A 394 -15.74 -19.24 6.46
N SER A 395 -14.87 -20.13 6.92
CA SER A 395 -14.69 -20.41 8.36
C SER A 395 -13.22 -20.46 8.81
N GLY A 396 -12.29 -20.02 7.97
CA GLY A 396 -10.86 -19.92 8.28
C GLY A 396 -10.08 -19.12 7.23
N SER A 397 -8.87 -18.69 7.57
CA SER A 397 -8.08 -17.79 6.73
C SER A 397 -6.58 -18.07 6.81
N PHE A 398 -5.87 -17.89 5.71
CA PHE A 398 -4.42 -17.80 5.70
C PHE A 398 -4.03 -16.46 5.10
N SER A 399 -3.32 -15.63 5.86
CA SER A 399 -2.81 -14.33 5.42
C SER A 399 -1.29 -14.28 5.63
N LEU A 400 -0.56 -13.96 4.57
CA LEU A 400 0.88 -13.75 4.58
C LEU A 400 1.17 -12.40 3.93
N THR A 401 1.78 -11.49 4.69
CA THR A 401 2.26 -10.20 4.21
C THR A 401 3.76 -10.16 4.40
N TYR A 402 4.51 -9.75 3.38
CA TYR A 402 5.95 -9.64 3.50
C TYR A 402 6.56 -8.51 2.65
N ASP A 403 7.68 -7.98 3.12
CA ASP A 403 8.50 -7.05 2.35
C ASP A 403 9.35 -7.80 1.32
N MET A 404 9.26 -7.41 0.05
CA MET A 404 10.22 -7.85 -0.96
C MET A 404 11.54 -7.12 -0.77
N ALA A 405 12.63 -7.87 -0.66
CA ALA A 405 13.97 -7.31 -0.62
C ALA A 405 14.88 -7.99 -1.65
N GLN A 406 15.81 -7.20 -2.19
CA GLN A 406 16.88 -7.66 -3.05
C GLN A 406 18.16 -6.89 -2.73
N ARG A 407 19.29 -7.47 -3.09
CA ARG A 407 20.62 -6.89 -2.95
C ARG A 407 21.37 -7.08 -4.26
N LEU A 408 21.50 -6.01 -5.05
CA LEU A 408 22.14 -6.08 -6.35
C LEU A 408 23.41 -5.22 -6.36
N LEU A 409 24.39 -5.63 -7.16
CA LEU A 409 25.50 -4.75 -7.51
C LEU A 409 24.95 -3.59 -8.36
N VAL A 410 25.50 -2.39 -8.19
CA VAL A 410 25.28 -1.32 -9.17
C VAL A 410 25.76 -1.74 -10.55
N ASN A 411 25.12 -1.19 -11.58
CA ASN A 411 25.39 -1.55 -12.97
C ASN A 411 26.86 -1.38 -13.34
N GLU A 412 27.51 -0.33 -12.82
CA GLU A 412 28.91 -0.02 -13.04
C GLU A 412 29.81 -1.12 -12.45
N ALA A 413 29.56 -1.53 -11.20
CA ALA A 413 30.29 -2.62 -10.56
C ALA A 413 30.05 -3.95 -11.29
N ARG A 414 28.81 -4.20 -11.73
CA ARG A 414 28.44 -5.41 -12.48
C ARG A 414 29.06 -5.45 -13.89
N GLN A 415 29.32 -4.30 -14.51
CA GLN A 415 30.04 -4.26 -15.79
C GLN A 415 31.55 -4.41 -15.61
N ALA A 416 32.08 -3.88 -14.51
CA ALA A 416 33.52 -3.80 -14.29
C ALA A 416 34.11 -5.03 -13.56
N MET A 417 33.30 -5.75 -12.77
CA MET A 417 33.75 -6.91 -12.01
C MET A 417 33.71 -8.18 -12.87
N PRO A 418 34.86 -8.80 -13.17
CA PRO A 418 34.91 -10.04 -13.96
C PRO A 418 34.01 -11.11 -13.37
N GLY A 419 33.24 -11.78 -14.23
CA GLY A 419 32.35 -12.88 -13.85
C GLY A 419 31.06 -12.48 -13.14
N SER A 420 30.84 -11.23 -12.73
CA SER A 420 29.57 -10.77 -12.12
C SER A 420 28.34 -10.84 -13.04
N GLN A 421 28.55 -11.17 -14.33
CA GLN A 421 27.50 -11.48 -15.31
C GLN A 421 27.06 -12.95 -15.26
N THR A 422 27.68 -13.79 -14.43
CA THR A 422 27.24 -15.18 -14.24
C THR A 422 25.79 -15.21 -13.77
N GLY A 423 25.02 -16.15 -14.32
CA GLY A 423 23.63 -16.35 -13.92
C GLY A 423 23.52 -16.63 -12.41
N LYS A 424 22.44 -16.15 -11.81
CA LYS A 424 22.12 -16.45 -10.42
C LYS A 424 21.58 -17.87 -10.29
N ARG A 425 21.93 -18.54 -9.20
CA ARG A 425 21.35 -19.83 -8.79
C ARG A 425 20.04 -19.55 -8.06
N LYS A 426 19.03 -20.39 -8.30
CA LYS A 426 17.75 -20.34 -7.60
C LYS A 426 17.82 -21.20 -6.35
N TYR A 427 17.33 -20.65 -5.24
CA TYR A 427 17.20 -21.33 -3.96
C TYR A 427 15.73 -21.36 -3.57
N SER A 428 15.31 -22.47 -2.97
CA SER A 428 13.95 -22.67 -2.47
C SER A 428 14.05 -23.56 -1.23
N THR A 429 13.51 -23.08 -0.12
CA THR A 429 13.45 -23.88 1.11
C THR A 429 12.19 -23.57 1.91
N ARG A 430 11.84 -24.46 2.82
CA ARG A 430 10.75 -24.25 3.76
C ARG A 430 11.19 -23.21 4.80
N LEU A 431 10.39 -22.17 4.93
CA LEU A 431 10.53 -21.14 5.96
C LEU A 431 9.75 -21.52 7.22
N PHE A 432 8.49 -21.91 7.06
CA PHE A 432 7.64 -22.39 8.16
C PHE A 432 6.84 -23.61 7.74
N TRP A 433 6.52 -24.46 8.69
CA TRP A 433 5.38 -25.38 8.60
C TRP A 433 4.41 -25.02 9.73
N ILE A 434 3.14 -24.88 9.40
CA ILE A 434 2.09 -24.47 10.34
C ILE A 434 0.94 -25.46 10.19
N GLY A 435 0.46 -26.07 11.26
CA GLY A 435 -0.71 -26.96 11.17
C GLY A 435 -0.83 -27.89 12.36
N GLU A 436 -1.87 -28.73 12.36
CA GLU A 436 -1.96 -29.84 13.32
C GLU A 436 -1.54 -31.17 12.69
N LEU A 437 -0.89 -32.04 13.46
CA LEU A 437 -0.53 -33.40 13.03
C LEU A 437 -1.74 -34.35 12.85
N LYS A 438 -2.97 -33.84 12.99
CA LYS A 438 -4.19 -34.63 12.95
C LYS A 438 -4.83 -34.57 11.56
N ALA A 439 -5.20 -35.72 11.02
CA ALA A 439 -5.87 -35.81 9.73
C ALA A 439 -7.17 -34.97 9.72
N GLY A 440 -7.31 -34.10 8.71
CA GLY A 440 -8.47 -33.23 8.52
C GLY A 440 -8.33 -31.81 9.06
N PHE A 441 -7.16 -31.43 9.58
CA PHE A 441 -6.85 -30.06 10.00
C PHE A 441 -6.07 -29.29 8.94
N ALA A 442 -6.16 -27.96 9.01
CA ALA A 442 -5.42 -27.11 8.10
C ALA A 442 -3.93 -27.17 8.41
N ASP A 443 -3.14 -27.24 7.35
CA ASP A 443 -1.69 -27.12 7.37
C ASP A 443 -1.21 -26.25 6.21
N ALA A 444 -0.06 -25.59 6.41
CA ALA A 444 0.62 -24.79 5.42
C ALA A 444 2.12 -24.96 5.51
N ASP A 445 2.71 -25.30 4.38
CA ASP A 445 4.13 -25.08 4.12
C ASP A 445 4.30 -23.65 3.61
N VAL A 446 5.00 -22.81 4.36
CA VAL A 446 5.47 -21.51 3.89
C VAL A 446 6.87 -21.69 3.37
N ILE A 447 7.10 -21.39 2.10
CA ILE A 447 8.39 -21.48 1.43
C ILE A 447 8.94 -20.08 1.13
N ILE A 448 10.26 -19.98 1.09
CA ILE A 448 10.99 -18.81 0.63
C ILE A 448 11.84 -19.20 -0.59
N GLU A 449 11.72 -18.41 -1.65
CA GLU A 449 12.43 -18.57 -2.91
C GLU A 449 13.21 -17.30 -3.21
N TRP A 450 14.48 -17.44 -3.61
CA TRP A 450 15.30 -16.31 -4.01
C TRP A 450 16.38 -16.76 -4.98
N GLU A 451 17.09 -15.79 -5.55
CA GLU A 451 18.23 -16.07 -6.41
C GLU A 451 19.49 -15.50 -5.77
N GLY A 452 20.64 -16.10 -6.01
CA GLY A 452 21.91 -15.49 -5.64
C GLY A 452 23.10 -16.01 -6.41
N ASN A 453 24.25 -15.37 -6.26
CA ASN A 453 25.47 -15.75 -6.96
C ASN A 453 26.71 -15.65 -6.06
N ASP A 454 27.83 -16.13 -6.59
CA ASP A 454 29.12 -16.17 -5.89
C ASP A 454 29.69 -14.75 -5.60
N TYR A 455 29.03 -13.70 -6.11
CA TYR A 455 29.38 -12.27 -5.97
C TYR A 455 28.58 -11.55 -4.88
N GLY A 456 27.74 -12.27 -4.13
CA GLY A 456 26.94 -11.66 -3.07
C GLY A 456 25.63 -11.02 -3.54
N GLU A 457 25.26 -11.09 -4.82
CA GLU A 457 23.95 -10.60 -5.24
C GLU A 457 22.85 -11.53 -4.73
N ILE A 458 21.77 -10.92 -4.24
CA ILE A 458 20.55 -11.59 -3.80
C ILE A 458 19.42 -11.00 -4.66
N GLY A 459 18.80 -11.82 -5.50
CA GLY A 459 17.58 -11.45 -6.21
C GLY A 459 16.40 -11.25 -5.26
N SER A 460 15.25 -10.83 -5.78
CA SER A 460 14.05 -10.63 -4.98
C SER A 460 13.65 -11.91 -4.25
N ALA A 461 13.61 -11.86 -2.92
CA ALA A 461 13.05 -12.94 -2.13
C ALA A 461 11.52 -12.94 -2.24
N VAL A 462 10.94 -14.11 -2.51
CA VAL A 462 9.51 -14.35 -2.63
C VAL A 462 9.12 -15.36 -1.57
N ILE A 463 8.20 -14.96 -0.68
CA ILE A 463 7.69 -15.83 0.39
C ILE A 463 6.25 -16.17 0.05
N ARG A 464 5.91 -17.45 0.05
CA ARG A 464 4.56 -17.90 -0.34
C ARG A 464 4.18 -19.21 0.32
N LYS A 465 2.88 -19.48 0.35
CA LYS A 465 2.32 -20.79 0.69
C LYS A 465 2.61 -21.78 -0.44
N ASP A 466 3.17 -22.94 -0.13
CA ASP A 466 3.33 -24.06 -1.07
C ASP A 466 2.00 -24.78 -1.22
N ILE A 467 1.27 -24.45 -2.28
CA ILE A 467 -0.07 -24.98 -2.59
C ILE A 467 -0.05 -26.51 -2.70
N LYS A 468 1.08 -27.14 -3.08
CA LYS A 468 1.16 -28.59 -3.25
C LYS A 468 1.29 -29.35 -1.93
N LYS A 469 1.75 -28.68 -0.88
CA LYS A 469 2.04 -29.26 0.44
C LYS A 469 1.23 -28.63 1.56
N SER A 470 0.17 -27.92 1.21
CA SER A 470 -0.69 -27.24 2.16
C SER A 470 -2.13 -27.62 1.90
N SER A 471 -2.92 -27.80 2.94
CA SER A 471 -4.35 -28.02 2.84
C SER A 471 -5.17 -26.72 2.85
N ASP A 472 -6.49 -26.88 2.80
CA ASP A 472 -7.46 -25.79 2.85
C ASP A 472 -7.69 -25.30 4.28
N TRP A 473 -7.72 -23.98 4.42
CA TRP A 473 -7.82 -23.29 5.70
C TRP A 473 -9.29 -23.05 6.04
N SER A 474 -10.08 -24.13 6.04
CA SER A 474 -11.53 -24.04 6.21
C SER A 474 -11.97 -23.76 7.63
N LYS A 475 -11.19 -24.11 8.65
CA LYS A 475 -11.59 -24.00 10.07
C LYS A 475 -10.52 -23.40 10.98
N SER A 476 -9.42 -22.94 10.38
CA SER A 476 -8.24 -22.46 11.07
C SER A 476 -7.87 -21.10 10.50
N SER A 477 -7.29 -20.24 11.33
CA SER A 477 -6.77 -18.94 10.88
C SER A 477 -5.28 -18.82 11.15
N CYS A 478 -4.51 -18.37 10.17
CA CYS A 478 -3.10 -18.00 10.35
C CYS A 478 -2.85 -16.64 9.70
N ASN A 479 -2.19 -15.74 10.43
CA ASN A 479 -1.73 -14.46 9.92
C ASN A 479 -0.23 -14.35 10.18
N ILE A 480 0.56 -14.06 9.14
CA ILE A 480 2.01 -13.90 9.22
C ILE A 480 2.38 -12.56 8.58
N THR A 481 3.12 -11.74 9.29
CA THR A 481 3.72 -10.50 8.79
C THR A 481 5.24 -10.62 8.86
N ILE A 482 5.93 -10.43 7.74
CA ILE A 482 7.39 -10.53 7.63
C ILE A 482 7.94 -9.20 7.14
N ARG A 483 8.79 -8.55 7.94
CA ARG A 483 9.33 -7.22 7.64
C ARG A 483 10.82 -7.29 7.45
N ARG A 484 11.33 -6.61 6.44
CA ARG A 484 12.77 -6.49 6.21
C ARG A 484 13.37 -5.58 7.29
N VAL A 485 14.52 -5.96 7.83
CA VAL A 485 15.30 -5.13 8.75
C VAL A 485 16.62 -4.72 8.10
N GLU A 486 16.95 -3.44 8.18
CA GLU A 486 18.27 -2.94 7.80
C GLU A 486 19.23 -3.14 8.97
N ARG A 487 20.17 -4.08 8.82
CA ARG A 487 21.24 -4.31 9.79
C ARG A 487 22.56 -3.90 9.17
N ILE A 488 23.35 -3.14 9.92
CA ILE A 488 24.74 -2.85 9.58
C ILE A 488 25.56 -4.08 9.97
N PRO A 489 26.24 -4.73 9.02
CA PRO A 489 27.02 -5.93 9.32
C PRO A 489 28.24 -5.60 10.17
N ALA A 490 28.71 -6.57 10.96
CA ALA A 490 29.86 -6.36 11.83
C ALA A 490 31.10 -5.97 11.00
N PRO A 491 31.94 -5.03 11.50
CA PRO A 491 33.17 -4.64 10.81
C PRO A 491 34.06 -5.86 10.51
N GLY A 492 34.67 -5.88 9.33
CA GLY A 492 35.58 -6.96 8.92
C GLY A 492 34.90 -8.24 8.40
N THR A 493 33.57 -8.26 8.27
CA THR A 493 32.85 -9.33 7.58
C THR A 493 32.93 -9.19 6.06
N ASP A 494 33.00 -10.31 5.33
CA ASP A 494 32.96 -10.29 3.87
C ASP A 494 31.62 -9.69 3.40
N PRO A 495 31.61 -8.60 2.62
CA PRO A 495 30.39 -7.99 2.11
C PRO A 495 29.46 -8.94 1.36
N ARG A 496 30.01 -9.99 0.73
CA ARG A 496 29.21 -10.98 0.01
C ARG A 496 28.38 -11.85 0.97
N GLU A 497 28.86 -12.01 2.20
CA GLU A 497 28.18 -12.76 3.26
C GLU A 497 27.04 -11.98 3.90
N TRP A 498 26.96 -10.65 3.70
CA TRP A 498 25.95 -9.88 4.42
C TRP A 498 24.54 -10.37 4.07
N PRO A 499 23.75 -10.78 5.08
CA PRO A 499 22.44 -11.33 4.82
C PRO A 499 21.42 -10.23 4.52
N ILE A 500 20.28 -10.64 3.96
CA ILE A 500 19.03 -9.90 4.14
C ILE A 500 18.37 -10.45 5.39
N THR A 501 18.21 -9.59 6.39
CA THR A 501 17.54 -9.91 7.66
C THR A 501 16.05 -9.59 7.57
N TYR A 502 15.23 -10.51 8.04
CA TYR A 502 13.79 -10.36 8.19
C TYR A 502 13.39 -10.60 9.63
N THR A 503 12.47 -9.78 10.14
CA THR A 503 11.69 -10.08 11.33
C THR A 503 10.33 -10.61 10.93
N TYR A 504 9.73 -11.46 11.75
CA TYR A 504 8.38 -11.93 11.52
C TYR A 504 7.60 -11.99 12.82
N ASP A 505 6.29 -11.75 12.69
CA ASP A 505 5.29 -11.91 13.73
C ASP A 505 4.10 -12.65 13.11
N GLY A 506 3.51 -13.57 13.87
CA GLY A 506 2.40 -14.35 13.39
C GLY A 506 1.49 -14.88 14.48
N THR A 507 0.26 -15.16 14.07
CA THR A 507 -0.76 -15.79 14.89
C THR A 507 -1.28 -17.03 14.15
N PHE A 508 -1.53 -18.10 14.88
CA PHE A 508 -2.16 -19.30 14.36
C PHE A 508 -3.21 -19.79 15.35
N ASP A 509 -4.45 -19.94 14.88
CA ASP A 509 -5.53 -20.55 15.63
C ASP A 509 -6.07 -21.74 14.83
N PRO A 510 -5.80 -22.99 15.27
CA PRO A 510 -6.24 -24.17 14.54
C PRO A 510 -7.75 -24.42 14.61
N MET A 511 -8.46 -23.91 15.63
CA MET A 511 -9.84 -24.33 15.93
C MET A 511 -10.77 -23.22 16.48
N GLY A 512 -10.34 -21.97 16.56
CA GLY A 512 -11.10 -20.90 17.23
C GLY A 512 -11.02 -20.92 18.76
N ASN A 513 -10.22 -21.83 19.33
CA ASN A 513 -10.19 -22.14 20.78
C ASN A 513 -8.80 -21.99 21.41
N GLY A 514 -7.84 -21.44 20.67
CA GLY A 514 -6.50 -21.22 21.19
C GLY A 514 -5.59 -20.54 20.19
N LEU A 515 -5.01 -19.42 20.61
CA LEU A 515 -4.11 -18.62 19.79
C LEU A 515 -2.65 -19.03 20.07
N TYR A 516 -1.95 -19.47 19.05
CA TYR A 516 -0.49 -19.53 19.04
C TYR A 516 0.04 -18.21 18.50
N GLU A 517 0.92 -17.57 19.24
CA GLU A 517 1.64 -16.38 18.81
C GLU A 517 3.11 -16.75 18.60
N PHE A 518 3.65 -16.39 17.45
CA PHE A 518 5.06 -16.63 17.14
C PHE A 518 5.70 -15.39 16.58
N SER A 519 6.97 -15.20 16.91
CA SER A 519 7.78 -14.13 16.36
C SER A 519 9.23 -14.55 16.24
N GLY A 520 10.02 -13.81 15.49
CA GLY A 520 11.44 -14.11 15.39
C GLY A 520 12.16 -13.32 14.33
N GLU A 521 13.36 -13.80 14.01
CA GLU A 521 14.25 -13.20 13.04
C GLU A 521 14.94 -14.31 12.24
N PHE A 522 15.03 -14.14 10.92
CA PHE A 522 15.81 -15.00 10.05
C PHE A 522 16.59 -14.20 9.01
N GLU A 523 17.61 -14.83 8.46
CA GLU A 523 18.57 -14.26 7.54
C GLU A 523 18.70 -15.15 6.31
N ILE A 524 18.74 -14.55 5.12
CA ILE A 524 19.10 -15.24 3.88
C ILE A 524 20.36 -14.64 3.26
N ASN A 525 21.18 -15.46 2.62
CA ASN A 525 22.39 -15.00 1.94
C ASN A 525 22.41 -15.36 0.43
N ALA A 526 23.40 -14.83 -0.29
CA ALA A 526 23.54 -15.03 -1.74
C ALA A 526 23.89 -16.46 -2.16
N PHE A 527 24.29 -17.30 -1.20
CA PHE A 527 24.78 -18.65 -1.44
C PHE A 527 23.72 -19.71 -1.12
N GLY A 528 22.49 -19.31 -0.82
CA GLY A 528 21.40 -20.23 -0.49
C GLY A 528 21.31 -20.58 1.00
N GLY A 529 22.05 -19.86 1.85
CA GLY A 529 21.93 -20.00 3.29
C GLY A 529 20.62 -19.40 3.82
N LEU A 530 20.03 -20.09 4.79
CA LEU A 530 18.88 -19.64 5.59
C LEU A 530 19.25 -19.86 7.05
N HIS A 531 19.24 -18.82 7.87
CA HIS A 531 19.57 -18.92 9.29
C HIS A 531 18.51 -18.26 10.15
N PHE A 532 17.96 -18.97 11.13
CA PHE A 532 17.06 -18.40 12.13
C PHE A 532 17.88 -17.91 13.32
N VAL A 533 17.88 -16.59 13.50
CA VAL A 533 18.54 -15.92 14.64
C VAL A 533 17.69 -16.07 15.90
N ARG A 534 16.36 -15.94 15.76
CA ARG A 534 15.40 -16.06 16.85
C ARG A 534 14.10 -16.68 16.37
N HIS A 535 13.50 -17.52 17.20
CA HIS A 535 12.16 -18.05 17.00
C HIS A 535 11.53 -18.28 18.38
N ASP A 536 10.57 -17.42 18.71
CA ASP A 536 9.81 -17.47 19.95
C ASP A 536 8.38 -17.90 19.60
N LEU A 537 7.84 -18.84 20.37
CA LEU A 537 6.50 -19.37 20.18
C LEU A 537 5.82 -19.51 21.54
N VAL A 538 4.69 -18.84 21.68
CA VAL A 538 3.87 -18.85 22.89
C VAL A 538 2.49 -19.36 22.53
N SER A 539 1.89 -20.12 23.44
CA SER A 539 0.49 -20.48 23.29
C SER A 539 -0.36 -19.87 24.38
N HIS A 540 -1.48 -19.30 23.96
CA HIS A 540 -2.50 -18.68 24.80
C HIS A 540 -3.78 -19.50 24.85
N SER A 541 -3.71 -20.81 24.57
CA SER A 541 -4.90 -21.65 24.60
C SER A 541 -5.35 -21.88 26.05
N PHE A 542 -6.60 -21.54 26.34
CA PHE A 542 -7.21 -21.82 27.64
C PHE A 542 -7.32 -23.34 27.93
N SER A 543 -7.21 -24.16 26.88
CA SER A 543 -7.23 -25.63 26.95
C SER A 543 -5.85 -26.28 26.91
N ASP A 544 -4.80 -25.62 27.41
CA ASP A 544 -3.44 -26.18 27.48
C ASP A 544 -3.38 -27.58 28.10
N PHE A 545 -4.27 -27.88 29.04
CA PHE A 545 -4.39 -29.19 29.68
C PHE A 545 -4.89 -30.31 28.75
N MET A 546 -5.54 -29.99 27.63
CA MET A 546 -6.01 -30.96 26.63
C MET A 546 -5.09 -31.07 25.42
N LYS A 547 -3.97 -30.35 25.40
CA LYS A 547 -3.06 -30.37 24.26
C LYS A 547 -2.30 -31.68 24.17
N ILE A 548 -2.18 -32.17 22.94
CA ILE A 548 -1.32 -33.29 22.58
C ILE A 548 -0.13 -32.69 21.84
N GLY A 549 1.00 -32.51 22.53
CA GLY A 549 2.25 -31.99 21.95
C GLY A 549 2.69 -30.65 22.52
N SER A 550 3.88 -30.19 22.10
CA SER A 550 4.39 -28.88 22.46
C SER A 550 3.92 -27.81 21.46
N PRO A 551 3.96 -26.50 21.77
CA PRO A 551 3.62 -25.46 20.80
C PRO A 551 4.38 -25.61 19.47
N GLU A 552 5.63 -26.04 19.53
CA GLU A 552 6.49 -26.28 18.36
C GLU A 552 5.95 -27.40 17.46
N ASP A 553 5.05 -28.25 17.95
CA ASP A 553 4.34 -29.22 17.10
C ASP A 553 3.29 -28.60 16.19
N TYR A 554 2.95 -27.33 16.39
CA TYR A 554 1.93 -26.60 15.63
C TYR A 554 2.52 -25.53 14.71
N VAL A 555 3.62 -24.90 15.12
CA VAL A 555 4.35 -23.90 14.33
C VAL A 555 5.84 -24.26 14.35
N LYS A 556 6.35 -24.73 13.20
CA LYS A 556 7.74 -25.16 13.04
C LYS A 556 8.48 -24.21 12.12
N ARG A 557 9.61 -23.66 12.58
CA ARG A 557 10.58 -23.02 11.68
C ARG A 557 11.24 -24.04 10.76
N GLY A 558 11.69 -23.59 9.59
CA GLY A 558 12.55 -24.34 8.71
C GLY A 558 13.90 -24.67 9.35
N SER A 559 14.61 -25.63 8.76
CA SER A 559 15.98 -25.97 9.18
C SER A 559 16.96 -24.85 8.82
N ASP A 560 17.94 -24.63 9.69
CA ASP A 560 19.09 -23.80 9.34
C ASP A 560 19.88 -24.46 8.20
N ILE A 561 20.17 -23.67 7.17
CA ILE A 561 20.99 -24.05 6.03
C ILE A 561 22.23 -23.16 6.08
N VAL A 562 23.32 -23.74 6.56
CA VAL A 562 24.63 -23.08 6.58
C VAL A 562 25.37 -23.45 5.30
N VAL A 563 25.58 -22.47 4.42
CA VAL A 563 26.36 -22.65 3.19
C VAL A 563 27.69 -21.93 3.35
N ALA A 564 28.78 -22.64 3.10
CA ALA A 564 30.11 -22.05 3.11
C ALA A 564 30.24 -21.03 1.98
N THR A 565 30.78 -19.86 2.31
CA THR A 565 31.06 -18.81 1.35
C THR A 565 32.13 -19.27 0.35
N PRO A 566 31.84 -19.22 -0.96
CA PRO A 566 32.84 -19.53 -1.97
C PRO A 566 34.05 -18.59 -1.84
N GLN A 567 35.25 -19.15 -1.99
CA GLN A 567 36.48 -18.36 -2.08
C GLN A 567 36.34 -17.31 -3.18
N ILE A 568 36.81 -16.09 -2.92
CA ILE A 568 36.79 -15.01 -3.93
C ILE A 568 37.70 -15.43 -5.07
N PRO A 569 37.24 -15.47 -6.34
CA PRO A 569 38.11 -15.70 -7.47
C PRO A 569 39.27 -14.69 -7.50
N ASP A 570 40.48 -15.14 -7.84
CA ASP A 570 41.69 -14.30 -7.80
C ASP A 570 41.54 -13.03 -8.65
N GLU A 571 40.85 -13.11 -9.79
CA GLU A 571 40.54 -11.95 -10.64
C GLU A 571 39.67 -10.91 -9.95
N GLN A 572 38.74 -11.32 -9.09
CA GLN A 572 37.89 -10.41 -8.33
C GLN A 572 38.68 -9.80 -7.17
N VAL A 573 39.52 -10.58 -6.48
CA VAL A 573 40.46 -10.04 -5.47
C VAL A 573 41.34 -8.97 -6.11
N LYS A 574 41.86 -9.22 -7.31
CA LYS A 574 42.66 -8.25 -8.08
C LYS A 574 41.87 -7.01 -8.47
N TYR A 575 40.62 -7.17 -8.93
CA TYR A 575 39.73 -6.04 -9.24
C TYR A 575 39.47 -5.18 -7.99
N LEU A 576 39.07 -5.79 -6.88
CA LEU A 576 38.80 -5.09 -5.63
C LEU A 576 40.05 -4.35 -5.15
N LYS A 577 41.22 -5.01 -5.16
CA LYS A 577 42.50 -4.38 -4.83
C LYS A 577 42.85 -3.19 -5.75
N SER A 578 42.46 -3.23 -7.04
CA SER A 578 42.70 -2.14 -7.99
C SER A 578 41.81 -0.91 -7.78
N LYS A 579 40.74 -1.06 -6.99
CA LYS A 579 39.80 0.01 -6.64
C LYS A 579 40.03 0.56 -5.23
N LEU A 580 40.96 -0.03 -4.47
CA LEU A 580 41.40 0.54 -3.20
C LEU A 580 42.26 1.79 -3.50
N PRO A 581 42.06 2.90 -2.77
CA PRO A 581 42.82 4.14 -2.95
C PRO A 581 44.30 4.01 -2.58
#